data_AF-A0A6J7UTB4-F1
#
_entry.id   AF-A0A6J7UTB4-F1
#
_cell.length_a   1.000
_cell.length_b   1.000
_cell.length_c   1.000
_cell.angle_alpha   90.00
_cell.angle_beta   90.00
_cell.angle_gamma   90.00
#
_symmetry.space_group_name_H-M   'P 1'
#
loop_
_entity.id
_entity.type
_entity.pdbx_description
1 polymer ?
#
loop_
_entity_poly.entity_id
_entity_poly.type
_entity_poly.pdbx_seq_one_letter_code
_entity_poly.pdbx_strand_id
1 'polypeptide(L)'
;MSNWARPGHESRHNRLYWAQADYAGFGCAAHSHESGRRWWNVRTPERYIELTAAGESPESAGETLDAATRRIEGLQLALRTREGVPRGVLAEEGLEEFIEVQAERVVLTRRGRLMANEVSLRLQ
;
A
#
# COMPACT_ATOMS: atom_id res chain seq x y z
N MET A 1 -2.30 -7.46 -8.51
CA MET A 1 -2.82 -6.09 -8.27
C MET A 1 -4.33 -6.15 -8.11
N SER A 2 -4.89 -5.48 -7.09
CA SER A 2 -6.32 -5.48 -6.75
C SER A 2 -7.01 -4.11 -6.92
N ASN A 3 -6.33 -3.10 -7.47
CA ASN A 3 -6.81 -1.72 -7.64
C ASN A 3 -7.26 -1.36 -9.06
N TRP A 4 -7.48 -2.34 -9.93
CA TRP A 4 -7.86 -2.09 -11.33
C TRP A 4 -9.38 -1.88 -11.40
N ALA A 5 -9.79 -0.72 -11.86
CA ALA A 5 -11.19 -0.37 -12.01
C ALA A 5 -11.37 0.69 -13.10
N ARG A 6 -12.58 0.76 -13.66
CA ARG A 6 -13.01 1.92 -14.45
C ARG A 6 -13.17 3.13 -13.51
N PRO A 7 -13.01 4.38 -14.02
CA PRO A 7 -13.27 5.57 -13.22
C PRO A 7 -14.66 5.51 -12.57
N GLY A 8 -14.74 5.75 -11.26
CA GLY A 8 -15.98 5.69 -10.49
C GLY A 8 -16.37 4.29 -9.98
N HIS A 9 -15.62 3.25 -10.35
CA HIS A 9 -15.85 1.87 -9.89
C HIS A 9 -14.71 1.34 -9.01
N GLU A 10 -13.89 2.23 -8.46
CA GLU A 10 -12.78 1.82 -7.61
C GLU A 10 -13.28 1.25 -6.28
N SER A 11 -12.69 0.11 -5.87
CA SER A 11 -12.98 -0.46 -4.55
C SER A 11 -12.58 0.53 -3.46
N ARG A 12 -13.57 1.00 -2.70
CA ARG A 12 -13.36 1.87 -1.53
C ARG A 12 -12.43 1.23 -0.50
N HIS A 13 -12.61 -0.07 -0.27
CA HIS A 13 -11.79 -0.84 0.65
C HIS A 13 -10.33 -0.92 0.17
N ASN A 14 -10.10 -1.27 -1.10
CA ASN A 14 -8.73 -1.36 -1.59
C ASN A 14 -8.06 0.00 -1.61
N ARG A 15 -8.79 1.08 -1.96
CA ARG A 15 -8.26 2.45 -1.93
C ARG A 15 -7.65 2.83 -0.58
N LEU A 16 -8.18 2.33 0.55
CA LEU A 16 -7.59 2.58 1.87
C LEU A 16 -6.15 2.06 1.95
N TYR A 17 -5.92 0.82 1.52
CA TYR A 17 -4.58 0.22 1.51
C TYR A 17 -3.62 0.98 0.62
N TRP A 18 -4.05 1.33 -0.60
CA TRP A 18 -3.19 2.05 -1.56
C TRP A 18 -2.89 3.49 -1.16
N ALA A 19 -3.74 4.09 -0.31
CA ALA A 19 -3.55 5.44 0.21
C ALA A 19 -2.81 5.48 1.57
N GLN A 20 -2.40 4.33 2.12
CA GLN A 20 -1.91 4.21 3.50
C GLN A 20 -2.86 4.86 4.53
N ALA A 21 -4.17 4.75 4.29
CA ALA A 21 -5.18 5.25 5.20
C ALA A 21 -5.27 4.34 6.44
N ASP A 22 -5.90 4.85 7.50
CA ASP A 22 -6.15 4.06 8.69
C ASP A 22 -7.31 3.08 8.49
N TYR A 23 -7.16 1.86 9.00
CA TYR A 23 -8.17 0.81 8.96
C TYR A 23 -7.97 -0.19 10.11
N ALA A 24 -9.09 -0.73 10.59
CA ALA A 24 -9.11 -1.80 11.58
C ALA A 24 -9.50 -3.13 10.92
N GLY A 25 -8.66 -4.15 11.10
CA GLY A 25 -8.91 -5.52 10.68
C GLY A 25 -9.52 -6.36 11.80
N PHE A 26 -10.61 -7.05 11.48
CA PHE A 26 -11.30 -7.96 12.40
C PHE A 26 -11.19 -9.40 11.90
N GLY A 27 -11.00 -10.34 12.81
CA GLY A 27 -10.80 -11.76 12.49
C GLY A 27 -9.34 -12.22 12.58
N CYS A 28 -9.14 -13.53 12.50
CA CYS A 28 -7.82 -14.15 12.45
C CYS A 28 -7.03 -13.70 11.22
N ALA A 29 -5.72 -13.52 11.37
CA ALA A 29 -4.79 -13.00 10.35
C ALA A 29 -5.15 -11.61 9.78
N ALA A 30 -6.18 -10.94 10.30
CA ALA A 30 -6.54 -9.61 9.85
C ALA A 30 -5.44 -8.61 10.20
N HIS A 31 -5.18 -7.70 9.27
CA HIS A 31 -4.22 -6.61 9.45
C HIS A 31 -4.96 -5.31 9.73
N SER A 32 -4.30 -4.44 10.47
CA SER A 32 -4.78 -3.09 10.77
C SER A 32 -3.64 -2.11 10.55
N HIS A 33 -3.99 -0.85 10.30
CA HIS A 33 -3.06 0.26 10.20
C HIS A 33 -3.67 1.49 10.84
N GLU A 34 -2.91 2.16 11.70
CA GLU A 34 -3.32 3.41 12.34
C GLU A 34 -2.10 4.27 12.60
N SER A 35 -2.11 5.51 12.07
CA SER A 35 -1.09 6.52 12.37
C SER A 35 0.36 6.05 12.15
N GLY A 36 0.60 5.24 11.11
CA GLY A 36 1.93 4.72 10.77
C GLY A 36 2.34 3.43 11.51
N ARG A 37 1.49 2.92 12.39
CA ARG A 37 1.63 1.58 12.97
C ARG A 37 0.79 0.59 12.16
N ARG A 38 1.36 -0.58 11.86
CA ARG A 38 0.62 -1.73 11.32
C ARG A 38 0.76 -2.95 12.22
N TRP A 39 -0.31 -3.70 12.41
CA TRP A 39 -0.32 -4.89 13.25
C TRP A 39 -1.25 -5.95 12.67
N TRP A 40 -1.10 -7.18 13.15
CA TRP A 40 -1.89 -8.31 12.68
C TRP A 40 -2.29 -9.25 13.80
N ASN A 41 -3.48 -9.81 13.66
CA ASN A 41 -4.01 -10.78 14.60
C ASN A 41 -3.37 -12.15 14.42
N VAL A 42 -3.45 -12.99 15.46
CA VAL A 42 -3.07 -14.40 15.40
C VAL A 42 -3.65 -15.10 14.17
N ARG A 43 -2.85 -16.00 13.58
CA ARG A 43 -3.14 -16.58 12.26
C ARG A 43 -4.30 -17.58 12.28
N THR A 44 -4.40 -18.39 13.32
CA THR A 44 -5.36 -19.50 13.37
C THR A 44 -6.71 -19.03 13.91
N PRO A 45 -7.84 -19.44 13.28
CA PRO A 45 -9.17 -19.13 13.77
C PRO A 45 -9.39 -19.56 15.23
N GLU A 46 -8.89 -20.74 15.60
CA GLU A 46 -9.05 -21.31 16.94
C GLU A 46 -8.44 -20.38 17.99
N ARG A 47 -7.19 -19.94 17.77
CA ARG A 47 -6.49 -19.07 18.71
C ARG A 47 -7.13 -17.68 18.79
N TYR A 48 -7.61 -17.16 17.65
CA TYR A 48 -8.32 -15.89 17.61
C TYR A 48 -9.60 -15.94 18.46
N ILE A 49 -10.39 -17.01 18.30
CA ILE A 49 -11.64 -17.24 19.04
C ILE A 49 -11.34 -17.37 20.54
N GLU A 50 -10.33 -18.16 20.92
CA GLU A 50 -9.92 -18.32 22.33
C GLU A 50 -9.56 -16.97 22.99
N LEU A 51 -8.68 -16.19 22.35
CA LEU A 51 -8.23 -14.90 22.88
C LEU A 51 -9.39 -13.91 23.01
N THR A 52 -10.20 -13.78 21.96
CA THR A 52 -11.33 -12.85 21.96
C THR A 52 -12.42 -13.25 22.95
N ALA A 53 -12.71 -14.55 23.09
CA ALA A 53 -13.66 -15.05 24.09
C ALA A 53 -13.18 -14.85 25.54
N ALA A 54 -11.85 -14.86 25.75
CA ALA A 54 -11.24 -14.54 27.04
C ALA A 54 -11.11 -13.03 27.31
N GLY A 55 -11.47 -12.16 26.36
CA GLY A 55 -11.27 -10.70 26.47
C GLY A 55 -9.81 -10.26 26.33
N GLU A 56 -8.94 -11.13 25.84
CA GLU A 56 -7.53 -10.86 25.58
C GLU A 56 -7.32 -10.26 24.18
N SER A 57 -6.19 -9.56 23.98
CA SER A 57 -5.85 -9.02 22.67
C SER A 57 -5.52 -10.15 21.69
N PRO A 58 -6.13 -10.18 20.49
CA PRO A 58 -5.77 -11.12 19.44
C PRO A 58 -4.53 -10.70 18.64
N GLU A 59 -3.93 -9.54 18.95
CA GLU A 59 -2.75 -9.05 18.25
C GLU A 59 -1.56 -10.00 18.45
N SER A 60 -0.99 -10.48 17.35
CA SER A 60 0.17 -11.37 17.38
C SER A 60 1.49 -10.60 17.34
N ALA A 61 1.55 -9.54 16.54
CA ALA A 61 2.70 -8.67 16.38
C ALA A 61 2.32 -7.42 15.58
N GLY A 62 3.23 -6.45 15.53
CA GLY A 62 3.11 -5.25 14.73
C GLY A 62 4.43 -4.50 14.65
N GLU A 63 4.44 -3.44 13.85
CA GLU A 63 5.55 -2.53 13.68
C GLU A 63 5.06 -1.09 13.54
N THR A 64 5.89 -0.14 13.96
CA THR A 64 5.68 1.29 13.74
C THR A 64 6.71 1.76 12.73
N LEU A 65 6.23 2.28 11.61
CA LEU A 65 7.07 2.79 10.54
C LEU A 65 7.59 4.18 10.92
N ASP A 66 8.88 4.42 10.69
CA ASP A 66 9.42 5.77 10.73
C ASP A 66 8.91 6.61 9.55
N ALA A 67 9.11 7.93 9.64
CA ALA A 67 8.62 8.86 8.62
C ALA A 67 9.23 8.65 7.23
N ALA A 68 10.48 8.19 7.15
CA ALA A 68 11.17 7.98 5.88
C ALA A 68 10.62 6.71 5.18
N THR A 69 10.51 5.61 5.93
CA THR A 69 9.91 4.36 5.48
C THR A 69 8.48 4.57 5.02
N ARG A 70 7.65 5.24 5.82
CA ARG A 70 6.26 5.56 5.46
C ARG A 70 6.15 6.39 4.18
N ARG A 71 7.08 7.33 3.96
CA ARG A 71 7.13 8.15 2.75
C ARG A 71 7.43 7.30 1.52
N ILE A 72 8.49 6.49 1.58
CA ILE A 72 8.92 5.66 0.45
C ILE A 72 7.88 4.58 0.13
N GLU A 73 7.38 3.85 1.12
CA GLU A 73 6.31 2.86 0.91
C GLU A 73 5.06 3.50 0.29
N GLY A 74 4.72 4.72 0.71
CA GLY A 74 3.61 5.50 0.13
C GLY A 74 3.79 5.84 -1.34
N LEU A 75 5.00 6.28 -1.72
CA LEU A 75 5.32 6.54 -3.12
C LEU A 75 5.31 5.26 -3.95
N GLN A 76 5.81 4.15 -3.40
CA GLN A 76 5.75 2.84 -4.05
C GLN A 76 4.31 2.41 -4.31
N LEU A 77 3.40 2.57 -3.35
CA LEU A 77 1.98 2.27 -3.52
C LEU A 77 1.32 3.22 -4.54
N ALA A 78 1.54 4.53 -4.41
CA ALA A 78 0.97 5.54 -5.28
C ALA A 78 1.42 5.38 -6.75
N LEU A 79 2.67 5.02 -7.00
CA LEU A 79 3.18 4.74 -8.35
C LEU A 79 2.40 3.62 -9.06
N ARG A 80 1.85 2.67 -8.29
CA ARG A 80 1.06 1.54 -8.79
C ARG A 80 -0.43 1.87 -8.98
N THR A 81 -0.85 3.11 -8.75
CA THR A 81 -2.20 3.59 -9.02
C THR A 81 -2.25 4.39 -10.33
N ARG A 82 -3.46 4.80 -10.75
CA ARG A 82 -3.62 5.64 -11.95
C ARG A 82 -3.11 7.06 -11.72
N GLU A 83 -3.14 7.50 -10.48
CA GLU A 83 -2.66 8.82 -10.07
C GLU A 83 -1.13 8.90 -10.13
N GLY A 84 -0.40 7.80 -9.89
CA GLY A 84 1.06 7.78 -9.91
C GLY A 84 1.67 8.64 -8.80
N VAL A 85 2.86 9.20 -9.02
CA VAL A 85 3.62 9.98 -8.03
C VAL A 85 3.86 11.42 -8.49
N PRO A 86 4.11 12.38 -7.58
CA PRO A 86 4.56 13.72 -7.96
C PRO A 86 5.87 13.69 -8.76
N ARG A 87 6.12 14.71 -9.59
CA ARG A 87 7.44 14.86 -10.22
C ARG A 87 8.54 15.11 -9.18
N GLY A 88 9.77 14.72 -9.53
CA GLY A 88 10.96 14.95 -8.69
C GLY A 88 11.15 13.96 -7.53
N VAL A 89 10.29 12.95 -7.39
CA VAL A 89 10.45 11.86 -6.40
C VAL A 89 10.91 10.55 -7.03
N LEU A 90 11.16 10.54 -8.34
CA LEU A 90 11.59 9.40 -9.13
C LEU A 90 12.78 9.83 -10.00
N ALA A 91 13.86 9.04 -10.01
CA ALA A 91 14.94 9.21 -10.99
C ALA A 91 14.47 8.67 -12.35
N GLU A 92 14.20 9.57 -13.29
CA GLU A 92 13.52 9.26 -14.56
C GLU A 92 14.47 8.69 -15.63
N GLU A 93 15.80 8.84 -15.47
CA GLU A 93 16.78 8.42 -16.47
C GLU A 93 16.74 6.90 -16.74
N GLY A 94 16.56 6.53 -18.01
CA GLY A 94 16.47 5.14 -18.45
C GLY A 94 15.09 4.49 -18.22
N LEU A 95 14.07 5.28 -17.85
CA LEU A 95 12.69 4.81 -17.65
C LEU A 95 11.73 5.25 -18.75
N GLU A 96 12.22 5.81 -19.85
CA GLU A 96 11.42 6.54 -20.85
C GLU A 96 10.30 5.68 -21.47
N GLU A 97 10.45 4.36 -21.52
CA GLU A 97 9.39 3.44 -21.99
C GLU A 97 8.41 2.96 -20.90
N PHE A 98 8.76 3.15 -19.63
CA PHE A 98 8.02 2.65 -18.47
C PHE A 98 7.19 3.73 -17.79
N ILE A 99 7.53 5.00 -17.96
CA ILE A 99 6.82 6.12 -17.35
C ILE A 99 6.31 7.11 -18.39
N GLU A 100 5.26 7.84 -18.03
CA GLU A 100 4.77 8.99 -18.77
C GLU A 100 4.48 10.13 -17.79
N VAL A 101 4.71 11.37 -18.23
CA VAL A 101 4.43 12.56 -17.43
C VAL A 101 3.06 13.10 -17.79
N GLN A 102 2.17 13.18 -16.79
CA GLN A 102 0.84 13.75 -16.89
C GLN A 102 0.74 14.96 -15.96
N ALA A 103 0.87 16.17 -16.53
CA ALA A 103 0.99 17.42 -15.78
C ALA A 103 2.13 17.34 -14.73
N GLU A 104 1.80 17.47 -13.44
CA GLU A 104 2.77 17.41 -12.32
C GLU A 104 2.96 16.00 -11.74
N ARG A 105 2.58 14.96 -12.48
CA ARG A 105 2.67 13.57 -12.02
C ARG A 105 3.38 12.67 -13.01
N VAL A 106 4.10 11.69 -12.47
CA VAL A 106 4.68 10.57 -13.22
C VAL A 106 3.81 9.34 -12.98
N VAL A 107 3.33 8.74 -14.06
CA VAL A 107 2.51 7.52 -14.01
C VAL A 107 3.15 6.41 -14.83
N LEU A 108 2.80 5.16 -14.52
CA LEU A 108 3.30 4.02 -15.26
C LEU A 108 2.57 3.84 -16.61
N THR A 109 3.35 3.70 -17.68
CA THR A 109 2.85 3.22 -18.97
C THR A 109 2.31 1.79 -18.83
N ARG A 110 1.66 1.26 -19.87
CA ARG A 110 1.23 -0.15 -19.88
C ARG A 110 2.40 -1.10 -19.65
N ARG A 111 3.58 -0.82 -20.21
CA ARG A 111 4.80 -1.60 -20.01
C ARG A 111 5.36 -1.39 -18.59
N GLY A 112 5.36 -0.14 -18.12
CA GLY A 112 5.78 0.20 -16.75
C GLY A 112 5.00 -0.53 -15.67
N ARG A 113 3.70 -0.74 -15.86
CA ARG A 113 2.87 -1.52 -14.91
C ARG A 113 3.33 -2.97 -14.75
N LEU A 114 3.95 -3.55 -15.78
CA LEU A 114 4.52 -4.90 -15.71
C LEU A 114 5.87 -4.91 -14.98
N MET A 115 6.57 -3.78 -14.96
CA MET A 115 7.87 -3.58 -14.31
C MET A 115 7.78 -2.69 -13.06
N ALA A 116 6.59 -2.58 -12.46
CA ALA A 116 6.33 -1.61 -11.39
C ALA A 116 7.26 -1.78 -10.18
N ASN A 117 7.73 -3.01 -9.91
CA ASN A 117 8.71 -3.28 -8.87
C ASN A 117 10.05 -2.61 -9.18
N GLU A 118 10.60 -2.85 -10.37
CA GLU A 118 11.88 -2.26 -10.81
C GLU A 118 11.81 -0.74 -10.87
N VAL A 119 10.73 -0.18 -11.42
CA VAL A 119 10.55 1.28 -11.46
C VAL A 119 10.49 1.85 -10.04
N SER A 120 9.84 1.16 -9.11
CA SER A 120 9.71 1.64 -7.73
C SER A 120 11.02 1.66 -6.93
N LEU A 121 12.07 0.96 -7.39
CA LEU A 121 13.41 1.04 -6.80
C LEU A 121 14.13 2.36 -7.13
N ARG A 122 13.60 3.14 -8.08
CA ARG A 122 14.18 4.42 -8.54
C ARG A 122 13.58 5.64 -7.80
N LEU A 123 12.72 5.40 -6.80
CA LEU A 123 12.13 6.44 -5.96
C LEU A 123 13.18 7.03 -5.01
N GLN A 124 13.05 8.33 -4.74
CA GLN A 124 13.96 9.13 -3.90
C GLN A 124 13.25 9.70 -2.65
#